data_AF-A0A158KH17-F1
#
_entry.id   AF-A0A158KH17-F1
#
_cell.length_a   1.000
_cell.length_b   1.000
_cell.length_c   1.000
_cell.angle_alpha   90.00
_cell.angle_beta   90.00
_cell.angle_gamma   90.00
#
_symmetry.space_group_name_H-M   'P 1'
#
loop_
_entity.id
_entity.type
_entity.pdbx_description
1 polymer ?
#
loop_
_entity_poly.entity_id
_entity_poly.type
_entity_poly.pdbx_seq_one_letter_code
_entity_poly.pdbx_strand_id
1 'polypeptide(L)'
;MAPQAERLRRHFYWSAKKCFGPVRRAQCRSFADPLRAFDGPQAVATVREGRLAGIGAVGVHGHSPRGRQRDLLILLEPGFTDTKHPGEVFICPDGAPIEGLLATDPARAARLDIGRVPFERPRRAVIEALSEAHQSLPVLVIGGDLPAPSDAVRLGETRFVTDTRRILALLAERHGFAKVHD
;
A
#
# COMPACT_ATOMS: atom_id res chain seq x y z
N MET A 1 27.54 -8.40 29.06
CA MET A 1 26.45 -7.47 28.71
C MET A 1 26.81 -6.81 27.39
N ALA A 2 26.14 -7.22 26.31
CA ALA A 2 26.26 -6.61 24.99
C ALA A 2 24.99 -5.79 24.72
N PRO A 3 25.09 -4.58 24.13
CA PRO A 3 23.99 -3.63 24.12
C PRO A 3 22.87 -4.03 23.16
N GLN A 4 21.65 -3.72 23.60
CA GLN A 4 20.32 -4.01 23.08
C GLN A 4 20.07 -3.59 21.61
N ALA A 5 21.03 -2.92 20.97
CA ALA A 5 20.97 -2.42 19.59
C ALA A 5 21.26 -3.49 18.51
N GLU A 6 21.92 -4.59 18.86
CA GLU A 6 22.27 -5.68 17.91
C GLU A 6 21.07 -6.60 17.60
N ARG A 7 20.03 -6.59 18.46
CA ARG A 7 18.85 -7.47 18.32
C ARG A 7 17.78 -6.91 17.36
N LEU A 8 17.78 -5.60 17.11
CA LEU A 8 16.84 -4.95 16.17
C LEU A 8 17.36 -4.92 14.73
N ARG A 9 18.67 -5.03 14.51
CA ARG A 9 19.25 -5.17 13.15
C ARG A 9 19.01 -6.53 12.50
N ARG A 10 18.55 -7.54 13.26
CA ARG A 10 18.23 -8.88 12.74
C ARG A 10 16.76 -9.07 12.34
N HIS A 11 15.86 -8.17 12.72
CA HIS A 11 14.46 -8.21 12.25
C HIS A 11 14.21 -7.44 10.95
N PHE A 12 15.05 -6.45 10.63
CA PHE A 12 14.98 -5.71 9.36
C PHE A 12 15.73 -6.38 8.19
N TYR A 13 16.35 -7.54 8.44
CA TYR A 13 17.19 -8.27 7.48
C TYR A 13 16.72 -9.72 7.32
N TRP A 14 15.41 -9.95 7.25
CA TRP A 14 14.84 -11.29 6.98
C TRP A 14 13.89 -11.35 5.75
N SER A 15 13.49 -10.23 5.15
CA SER A 15 12.59 -10.23 3.98
C SER A 15 13.24 -9.76 2.67
N ALA A 16 14.52 -10.06 2.47
CA ALA A 16 15.22 -9.79 1.19
C ALA A 16 16.15 -10.93 0.73
N LYS A 17 16.18 -12.07 1.43
CA LYS A 17 17.04 -13.23 1.09
C LYS A 17 16.28 -14.49 0.70
N LYS A 18 14.97 -14.40 0.44
CA LYS A 18 14.13 -15.56 0.03
C LYS A 18 13.40 -15.37 -1.32
N CYS A 19 13.91 -14.51 -2.21
CA CYS A 19 13.36 -14.41 -3.58
C CYS A 19 14.32 -14.86 -4.69
N PHE A 20 15.57 -15.23 -4.40
CA PHE A 20 16.49 -15.73 -5.43
C PHE A 20 17.33 -16.90 -4.90
N GLY A 21 16.85 -18.12 -5.16
CA GLY A 21 17.67 -19.33 -5.20
C GLY A 21 18.15 -19.57 -6.64
N PRO A 22 19.34 -20.16 -6.85
CA PRO A 22 19.98 -20.22 -8.16
C PRO A 22 19.52 -21.49 -8.90
N VAL A 23 18.28 -21.55 -9.40
CA VAL A 23 17.90 -22.61 -10.34
C VAL A 23 16.93 -22.08 -11.41
N ARG A 24 17.33 -22.28 -12.66
CA ARG A 24 16.58 -22.09 -13.93
C ARG A 24 16.67 -20.73 -14.61
N ARG A 25 17.91 -20.30 -14.84
CA ARG A 25 18.31 -19.43 -15.96
C ARG A 25 18.28 -20.19 -17.32
N ALA A 26 17.20 -20.94 -17.58
CA ALA A 26 17.06 -21.77 -18.78
C ALA A 26 15.58 -22.02 -19.17
N GLN A 27 14.74 -20.98 -19.15
CA GLN A 27 13.46 -21.02 -19.87
C GLN A 27 12.95 -19.62 -20.22
N CYS A 28 13.85 -18.75 -20.69
CA CYS A 28 13.50 -17.49 -21.36
C CYS A 28 14.21 -17.45 -22.72
N ARG A 29 13.94 -18.45 -23.57
CA ARG A 29 14.26 -18.43 -25.01
C ARG A 29 13.24 -19.30 -25.77
N SER A 30 12.02 -18.79 -25.89
CA SER A 30 11.13 -19.03 -27.02
C SER A 30 10.07 -17.94 -26.97
N PHE A 31 9.57 -17.53 -28.13
CA PHE A 31 8.82 -16.31 -28.42
C PHE A 31 9.68 -15.07 -28.70
N ALA A 32 10.53 -15.23 -29.72
CA ALA A 32 10.68 -14.17 -30.71
C ALA A 32 9.43 -14.14 -31.61
N ASP A 33 8.92 -12.94 -31.85
CA ASP A 33 7.90 -12.52 -32.83
C ASP A 33 8.03 -13.21 -34.21
N PRO A 34 6.94 -13.43 -34.98
CA PRO A 34 6.28 -12.29 -35.65
C PRO A 34 4.77 -12.40 -35.93
N LEU A 35 4.13 -11.22 -36.04
CA LEU A 35 3.09 -10.85 -37.01
C LEU A 35 2.04 -11.93 -37.36
N ARG A 36 0.87 -11.83 -36.72
CA ARG A 36 -0.40 -12.13 -37.40
C ARG A 36 -1.38 -10.98 -37.23
N ALA A 37 -1.77 -10.46 -38.39
CA ALA A 37 -2.73 -9.41 -38.62
C ALA A 37 -4.07 -9.68 -37.90
N PHE A 38 -4.48 -8.72 -37.08
CA PHE A 38 -5.89 -8.49 -36.79
C PHE A 38 -6.33 -7.32 -37.68
N ASP A 39 -6.85 -7.65 -38.86
CA ASP A 39 -7.65 -6.71 -39.66
C ASP A 39 -9.06 -6.68 -39.06
N GLY A 40 -9.32 -5.63 -38.28
CA GLY A 40 -10.65 -5.26 -37.81
C GLY A 40 -10.85 -3.76 -38.03
N PRO A 41 -12.02 -3.29 -38.49
CA PRO A 41 -12.22 -1.90 -38.87
C PRO A 41 -12.03 -0.96 -37.67
N GLN A 42 -11.11 -0.01 -37.84
CA GLN A 42 -10.84 1.08 -36.92
C GLN A 42 -12.06 2.00 -36.84
N ALA A 43 -12.80 1.95 -35.74
CA ALA A 43 -13.74 2.99 -35.38
C ALA A 43 -12.95 4.21 -34.89
N VAL A 44 -12.74 5.17 -35.79
CA VAL A 44 -12.23 6.52 -35.47
C VAL A 44 -13.30 7.27 -34.67
N ALA A 45 -13.18 7.24 -33.33
CA ALA A 45 -13.88 8.17 -32.46
C ALA A 45 -13.01 9.41 -32.26
N THR A 46 -13.43 10.51 -32.88
CA THR A 46 -12.82 11.84 -32.77
C THR A 46 -12.74 12.30 -31.31
N VAL A 47 -11.53 12.62 -30.87
CA VAL A 47 -11.26 13.27 -29.57
C VAL A 47 -11.86 14.68 -29.61
N ARG A 48 -12.91 14.90 -28.80
CA ARG A 48 -13.34 16.25 -28.45
C ARG A 48 -12.51 16.73 -27.26
N GLU A 49 -11.68 17.71 -27.55
CA GLU A 49 -10.87 18.46 -26.63
C GLU A 49 -11.73 19.38 -25.74
N GLY A 50 -11.39 19.43 -24.45
CA GLY A 50 -11.66 20.60 -23.62
C GLY A 50 -12.89 20.55 -22.71
N ARG A 51 -12.69 20.12 -21.45
CA ARG A 51 -12.98 20.96 -20.28
C ARG A 51 -12.33 20.36 -19.04
N LEU A 52 -11.23 20.99 -18.61
CA LEU A 52 -10.66 20.86 -17.28
C LEU A 52 -11.72 21.34 -16.26
N ALA A 53 -12.43 20.39 -15.65
CA ALA A 53 -13.13 20.63 -14.40
C ALA A 53 -12.15 20.27 -13.28
N GLY A 54 -11.83 21.27 -12.46
CA GLY A 54 -10.80 21.21 -11.43
C GLY A 54 -10.94 19.98 -10.53
N ILE A 55 -9.85 19.24 -10.43
CA ILE A 55 -9.52 18.40 -9.28
C ILE A 55 -9.67 19.25 -8.01
N GLY A 56 -10.78 19.02 -7.30
CA GLY A 56 -10.99 19.58 -5.99
C GLY A 56 -9.85 19.15 -5.08
N ALA A 57 -9.12 20.12 -4.54
CA ALA A 57 -8.30 19.91 -3.38
C ALA A 57 -9.20 19.33 -2.27
N VAL A 58 -9.02 18.05 -1.96
CA VAL A 58 -9.65 17.45 -0.78
C VAL A 58 -9.10 18.22 0.42
N GLY A 59 -9.97 19.01 1.05
CA GLY A 59 -9.63 19.80 2.20
C GLY A 59 -9.05 18.93 3.30
N VAL A 60 -7.82 19.24 3.70
CA VAL A 60 -7.19 18.71 4.91
C VAL A 60 -7.98 19.25 6.11
N HIS A 61 -8.92 18.46 6.62
CA HIS A 61 -9.61 18.79 7.86
C HIS A 61 -8.61 18.69 9.00
N GLY A 62 -8.36 19.84 9.63
CA GLY A 62 -7.43 20.02 10.72
C GLY A 62 -7.69 19.11 11.92
N HIS A 63 -6.59 18.89 12.66
CA HIS A 63 -6.48 18.09 13.87
C HIS A 63 -7.51 18.51 14.94
N SER A 64 -8.44 17.61 15.26
CA SER A 64 -9.33 17.69 16.42
C SER A 64 -8.83 16.71 17.49
N PRO A 65 -8.90 17.02 18.80
CA PRO A 65 -8.39 16.18 19.91
C PRO A 65 -9.30 14.97 20.21
N ARG A 66 -10.05 14.48 19.22
CA ARG A 66 -10.82 13.24 19.27
C ARG A 66 -10.18 12.28 18.30
N GLY A 67 -10.07 11.00 18.69
CA GLY A 67 -9.57 9.93 17.83
C GLY A 67 -10.22 9.98 16.43
N ARG A 68 -9.48 9.56 15.40
CA ARG A 68 -9.95 9.56 14.02
C ARG A 68 -11.32 8.89 13.91
N GLN A 69 -12.26 9.45 13.13
CA GLN A 69 -13.64 8.93 13.01
C GLN A 69 -13.79 7.64 12.18
N ARG A 70 -12.79 7.30 11.35
CA ARG A 70 -12.74 6.08 10.54
C ARG A 70 -11.34 5.48 10.57
N ASP A 71 -11.18 4.20 10.24
CA ASP A 71 -9.83 3.67 10.05
C ASP A 71 -9.17 4.30 8.81
N LEU A 72 -7.89 4.67 8.92
CA LEU A 72 -7.07 5.18 7.82
C LEU A 72 -6.03 4.14 7.41
N LEU A 73 -6.11 3.67 6.19
CA LEU A 73 -5.13 2.78 5.58
C LEU A 73 -4.24 3.59 4.62
N ILE A 74 -2.93 3.59 4.87
CA ILE A 74 -1.95 4.20 3.96
C ILE A 74 -1.13 3.12 3.28
N LEU A 75 -1.04 3.19 1.96
CA LEU A 75 -0.35 2.26 1.08
C LEU A 75 0.64 3.00 0.18
N LEU A 76 1.67 2.30 -0.28
CA LEU A 76 2.48 2.78 -1.40
C LEU A 76 1.67 2.67 -2.69
N GLU A 77 1.73 3.70 -3.52
CA GLU A 77 1.15 3.67 -4.86
C GLU A 77 1.77 2.52 -5.68
N PRO A 78 0.96 1.62 -6.27
CA PRO A 78 1.47 0.59 -7.17
C PRO A 78 2.13 1.20 -8.40
N GLY A 79 3.20 0.60 -8.90
CA GLY A 79 3.86 1.07 -10.11
C GLY A 79 4.88 2.19 -9.89
N PHE A 80 5.45 2.28 -8.70
CA PHE A 80 6.49 3.27 -8.40
C PHE A 80 7.85 2.90 -9.00
N THR A 81 8.70 3.90 -9.19
CA THR A 81 10.09 3.74 -9.61
C THR A 81 11.04 3.93 -8.42
N ASP A 82 12.17 3.23 -8.40
CA ASP A 82 13.25 3.46 -7.43
C ASP A 82 14.48 4.02 -8.16
N THR A 83 15.04 5.12 -7.68
CA THR A 83 16.27 5.71 -8.25
C THR A 83 17.47 4.76 -8.19
N LYS A 84 17.43 3.76 -7.29
CA LYS A 84 18.43 2.69 -7.21
C LYS A 84 18.26 1.62 -8.30
N HIS A 85 17.11 1.58 -8.96
CA HIS A 85 16.74 0.63 -9.99
C HIS A 85 16.12 1.36 -11.20
N PRO A 86 16.93 2.15 -11.93
CA PRO A 86 16.44 3.00 -13.00
C PRO A 86 15.80 2.18 -14.14
N GLY A 87 14.61 2.60 -14.59
CA GLY A 87 13.87 1.96 -15.68
C GLY A 87 13.00 0.78 -15.26
N GLU A 88 12.99 0.42 -13.98
CA GLU A 88 12.14 -0.63 -13.43
C GLU A 88 10.92 -0.03 -12.71
N VAL A 89 9.81 -0.76 -12.75
CA VAL A 89 8.54 -0.42 -12.10
C VAL A 89 8.23 -1.47 -11.05
N PHE A 90 7.91 -1.04 -9.84
CA PHE A 90 7.78 -1.90 -8.68
C PHE A 90 6.38 -1.90 -8.09
N ILE A 91 6.09 -2.98 -7.38
CA ILE A 91 4.97 -3.07 -6.44
C ILE A 91 5.53 -3.33 -5.04
N CYS A 92 4.84 -2.82 -4.02
CA CYS A 92 5.20 -3.12 -2.64
C CYS A 92 4.73 -4.54 -2.30
N PRO A 93 5.62 -5.48 -1.89
CA PRO A 93 5.23 -6.85 -1.59
C PRO A 93 4.26 -6.94 -0.40
N ASP A 94 4.37 -6.01 0.55
CA ASP A 94 3.49 -5.92 1.72
C ASP A 94 2.16 -5.22 1.40
N GLY A 95 2.16 -4.26 0.47
CA GLY A 95 0.96 -3.55 0.04
C GLY A 95 0.11 -4.33 -0.97
N ALA A 96 0.73 -5.14 -1.84
CA ALA A 96 0.05 -5.83 -2.93
C ALA A 96 -1.08 -6.77 -2.48
N PRO A 97 -0.94 -7.58 -1.40
CA PRO A 97 -2.05 -8.38 -0.89
C PRO A 97 -3.24 -7.54 -0.41
N ILE A 98 -2.95 -6.38 0.18
CA ILE A 98 -3.98 -5.47 0.70
C ILE A 98 -4.71 -4.82 -0.48
N GLU A 99 -3.99 -4.31 -1.48
CA GLU A 99 -4.58 -3.78 -2.72
C GLU A 99 -5.46 -4.83 -3.42
N GLY A 100 -4.99 -6.08 -3.49
CA GLY A 100 -5.75 -7.18 -4.04
C GLY A 100 -7.07 -7.41 -3.28
N LEU A 101 -7.04 -7.42 -1.95
CA LEU A 101 -8.26 -7.55 -1.13
C LEU A 101 -9.22 -6.38 -1.33
N LEU A 102 -8.71 -5.15 -1.32
CA LEU A 102 -9.53 -3.94 -1.54
C LEU A 102 -10.23 -3.96 -2.90
N ALA A 103 -9.56 -4.45 -3.94
CA ALA A 103 -10.11 -4.55 -5.28
C ALA A 103 -11.29 -5.55 -5.39
N THR A 104 -11.41 -6.51 -4.48
CA THR A 104 -12.51 -7.48 -4.48
C THR A 104 -13.86 -6.88 -4.07
N ASP A 105 -13.86 -5.81 -3.29
CA ASP A 105 -15.07 -5.15 -2.78
C ASP A 105 -14.85 -3.63 -2.66
N PRO A 106 -14.95 -2.88 -3.78
CA PRO A 106 -14.74 -1.43 -3.79
C PRO A 106 -15.75 -0.66 -2.93
N ALA A 107 -16.98 -1.18 -2.80
CA ALA A 107 -18.02 -0.56 -1.97
C ALA A 107 -17.65 -0.60 -0.49
N ARG A 108 -17.03 -1.69 -0.05
CA ARG A 108 -16.46 -1.82 1.30
C ARG A 108 -15.21 -0.97 1.48
N ALA A 109 -14.33 -0.93 0.48
CA ALA A 109 -13.14 -0.08 0.51
C ALA A 109 -13.49 1.40 0.68
N ALA A 110 -14.58 1.89 0.07
CA ALA A 110 -15.07 3.26 0.21
C ALA A 110 -15.48 3.66 1.65
N ARG A 111 -15.63 2.69 2.56
CA ARG A 111 -15.91 2.95 3.98
C ARG A 111 -14.67 3.27 4.80
N LEU A 112 -13.48 3.00 4.27
CA LEU A 112 -12.21 3.35 4.88
C LEU A 112 -11.69 4.68 4.33
N ASP A 113 -10.90 5.39 5.13
CA ASP A 113 -10.01 6.40 4.57
C ASP A 113 -8.81 5.66 3.96
N ILE A 114 -8.59 5.76 2.66
CA ILE A 114 -7.46 5.09 1.98
C ILE A 114 -6.58 6.13 1.31
N GLY A 115 -5.33 6.22 1.77
CA GLY A 115 -4.30 7.07 1.17
C GLY A 115 -3.28 6.22 0.41
N ARG A 116 -3.06 6.53 -0.87
CA ARG A 116 -1.92 5.99 -1.65
C ARG A 116 -0.89 7.09 -1.78
N VAL A 117 0.35 6.81 -1.41
CA VAL A 117 1.43 7.81 -1.38
C VAL A 117 2.60 7.35 -2.23
N PRO A 118 3.38 8.30 -2.79
CA PRO A 118 4.55 7.97 -3.59
C PRO A 118 5.62 7.23 -2.77
N PHE A 119 6.53 6.57 -3.49
CA PHE A 119 7.62 5.83 -2.90
C PHE A 119 8.64 6.74 -2.22
N GLU A 120 8.89 7.92 -2.78
CA GLU A 120 9.89 8.86 -2.30
C GLU A 120 9.59 9.32 -0.86
N ARG A 121 10.66 9.42 -0.06
CA ARG A 121 10.63 10.06 1.25
C ARG A 121 11.08 11.52 1.09
N PRO A 122 10.55 12.46 1.90
CA PRO A 122 9.61 12.27 3.02
C PRO A 122 8.15 12.12 2.58
N ARG A 123 7.45 11.13 3.16
CA ARG A 123 6.04 10.83 2.88
C ARG A 123 5.13 11.67 3.76
N ARG A 124 4.85 12.90 3.34
CA ARG A 124 4.14 13.92 4.14
C ARG A 124 2.85 13.41 4.78
N ALA A 125 2.01 12.70 4.04
CA ALA A 125 0.75 12.16 4.57
C ALA A 125 0.97 11.14 5.71
N VAL A 126 2.05 10.36 5.68
CA VAL A 126 2.40 9.42 6.76
C VAL A 126 2.95 10.16 7.97
N ILE A 127 3.74 11.21 7.74
CA ILE A 127 4.30 12.06 8.80
C ILE A 127 3.17 12.78 9.55
N GLU A 128 2.20 13.33 8.82
CA GLU A 128 1.03 14.00 9.39
C GLU A 128 0.16 13.03 10.20
N ALA A 129 -0.02 11.79 9.73
CA ALA A 129 -0.80 10.79 10.43
C ALA A 129 -0.08 10.19 11.65
N LEU A 130 1.26 10.09 11.60
CA LEU A 130 2.08 9.42 12.61
C LEU A 130 3.21 10.33 13.07
N SER A 131 4.41 10.16 12.49
CA SER A 131 5.56 11.04 12.67
C SER A 131 6.64 10.73 11.65
N GLU A 132 7.69 11.56 11.63
CA GLU A 132 8.84 11.38 10.73
C GLU A 132 9.54 10.02 10.92
N ALA A 133 9.55 9.49 12.13
CA ALA A 133 10.14 8.19 12.45
C ALA A 133 9.30 6.98 11.98
N HIS A 134 8.02 7.17 11.63
CA HIS A 134 7.07 6.09 11.36
C HIS A 134 6.54 6.11 9.91
N GLN A 135 7.43 6.31 8.93
CA GLN A 135 7.07 6.38 7.50
C GLN A 135 7.00 5.02 6.78
N SER A 136 7.04 3.90 7.51
CA SER A 136 6.94 2.56 6.91
C SER A 136 5.52 2.27 6.45
N LEU A 137 5.40 1.56 5.34
CA LEU A 137 4.13 1.21 4.71
C LEU A 137 4.13 -0.29 4.39
N PRO A 138 2.97 -0.97 4.44
CA PRO A 138 1.63 -0.44 4.71
C PRO A 138 1.43 -0.02 6.18
N VAL A 139 0.44 0.85 6.45
CA VAL A 139 0.02 1.16 7.82
C VAL A 139 -1.48 1.36 7.91
N LEU A 140 -2.09 0.76 8.92
CA LEU A 140 -3.48 0.98 9.31
C LEU A 140 -3.52 1.77 10.61
N VAL A 141 -3.94 3.02 10.53
CA VAL A 141 -4.23 3.87 11.69
C VAL A 141 -5.65 3.60 12.15
N ILE A 142 -5.78 3.22 13.41
CA ILE A 142 -7.04 2.81 14.02
C ILE A 142 -7.86 4.05 14.38
N GLY A 143 -9.10 4.08 13.91
CA GLY A 143 -10.11 5.08 14.21
C GLY A 143 -11.50 4.46 14.32
N GLY A 144 -12.51 5.32 14.36
CA GLY A 144 -13.90 4.96 14.59
C GLY A 144 -14.18 4.46 16.00
N ASP A 145 -15.39 3.95 16.18
CA ASP A 145 -15.92 3.58 17.49
C ASP A 145 -15.56 2.14 17.91
N LEU A 146 -15.02 1.34 16.98
CA LEU A 146 -14.60 -0.02 17.28
C LEU A 146 -13.33 -0.02 18.15
N PRO A 147 -13.27 -0.83 19.22
CA PRO A 147 -12.13 -0.87 20.13
C PRO A 147 -10.83 -1.14 19.37
N ALA A 148 -9.78 -0.43 19.74
CA ALA A 148 -8.48 -0.65 19.14
C ALA A 148 -7.96 -2.05 19.50
N PRO A 149 -7.32 -2.75 18.55
CA PRO A 149 -6.78 -4.07 18.83
C PRO A 149 -5.63 -3.96 19.85
N SER A 150 -5.49 -4.97 20.70
CA SER A 150 -4.54 -4.97 21.83
C SER A 150 -3.07 -4.93 21.38
N ASP A 151 -2.80 -5.40 20.17
CA ASP A 151 -1.50 -5.43 19.52
C ASP A 151 -1.17 -4.16 18.72
N ALA A 152 -2.05 -3.15 18.69
CA ALA A 152 -1.74 -1.88 18.03
C ALA A 152 -0.61 -1.11 18.75
N VAL A 153 0.33 -0.62 17.95
CA VAL A 153 1.37 0.29 18.41
C VAL A 153 0.74 1.63 18.79
N ARG A 154 1.13 2.18 19.93
CA ARG A 154 0.62 3.47 20.42
C ARG A 154 1.67 4.58 20.24
N LEU A 155 1.26 5.66 19.59
CA LEU A 155 2.01 6.89 19.43
C LEU A 155 1.16 8.06 19.92
N GLY A 156 1.38 8.49 21.17
CA GLY A 156 0.48 9.43 21.85
C GLY A 156 -0.92 8.82 21.98
N GLU A 157 -1.92 9.49 21.41
CA GLU A 157 -3.31 9.02 21.35
C GLU A 157 -3.59 8.15 20.12
N THR A 158 -2.71 8.22 19.11
CA THR A 158 -2.84 7.45 17.87
C THR A 158 -2.45 6.00 18.08
N ARG A 159 -3.22 5.09 17.50
CA ARG A 159 -2.93 3.66 17.48
C ARG A 159 -2.84 3.18 16.04
N PHE A 160 -1.87 2.34 15.73
CA PHE A 160 -1.67 1.85 14.37
C PHE A 160 -1.05 0.45 14.33
N VAL A 161 -1.19 -0.20 13.17
CA VAL A 161 -0.63 -1.52 12.86
C VAL A 161 0.09 -1.46 11.53
N THR A 162 1.30 -2.03 11.45
CA THR A 162 2.13 -2.07 10.25
C THR A 162 2.35 -3.48 9.70
N ASP A 163 1.96 -4.52 10.43
CA ASP A 163 2.10 -5.90 9.97
C ASP A 163 1.04 -6.23 8.92
N THR A 164 1.48 -6.65 7.74
CA THR A 164 0.61 -6.93 6.59
C THR A 164 -0.48 -7.95 6.89
N ARG A 165 -0.12 -9.08 7.52
CA ARG A 165 -1.08 -10.15 7.84
C ARG A 165 -2.11 -9.69 8.86
N ARG A 166 -1.67 -8.92 9.85
CA ARG A 166 -2.55 -8.34 10.84
C ARG A 166 -3.48 -7.28 10.24
N ILE A 167 -2.99 -6.43 9.34
CA ILE A 167 -3.84 -5.47 8.62
C ILE A 167 -4.94 -6.21 7.85
N LEU A 168 -4.61 -7.28 7.12
CA LEU A 168 -5.59 -8.09 6.39
C LEU A 168 -6.64 -8.71 7.34
N ALA A 169 -6.22 -9.23 8.49
CA ALA A 169 -7.13 -9.74 9.51
C ALA A 169 -8.06 -8.62 10.05
N LEU A 170 -7.53 -7.43 10.32
CA LEU A 170 -8.32 -6.29 10.80
C LEU A 170 -9.31 -5.78 9.74
N LEU A 171 -8.95 -5.83 8.46
CA LEU A 171 -9.88 -5.52 7.38
C LEU A 171 -11.05 -6.51 7.36
N ALA A 172 -10.81 -7.80 7.62
CA ALA A 172 -11.88 -8.78 7.77
C ALA A 172 -12.72 -8.55 9.04
N GLU A 173 -12.06 -8.37 10.20
CA GLU A 173 -12.72 -8.21 11.51
C GLU A 173 -13.55 -6.93 11.64
N ARG A 174 -13.00 -5.80 11.20
CA ARG A 174 -13.58 -4.46 11.42
C ARG A 174 -14.41 -3.98 10.25
N HIS A 175 -14.05 -4.39 9.04
CA HIS A 175 -14.69 -3.91 7.81
C HIS A 175 -15.44 -5.02 7.08
N GLY A 176 -15.33 -6.28 7.49
CA GLY A 176 -16.07 -7.41 6.90
C GLY A 176 -15.57 -7.86 5.53
N PHE A 177 -14.30 -7.60 5.21
CA PHE A 177 -13.67 -8.21 4.03
C PHE A 177 -13.52 -9.74 4.19
N ALA A 178 -13.26 -10.43 3.09
CA ALA A 178 -12.92 -11.85 3.11
C ALA A 178 -11.63 -12.09 3.92
N LYS A 179 -11.59 -13.23 4.63
CA LYS A 179 -10.38 -13.66 5.34
C LYS A 179 -9.37 -14.25 4.36
N VAL A 180 -8.09 -14.01 4.62
CA VAL A 180 -7.00 -14.66 3.89
C VAL A 180 -6.88 -16.10 4.38
N HIS A 181 -6.64 -17.03 3.46
CA HIS A 181 -6.40 -18.44 3.79
C HIS A 181 -5.00 -18.62 4.40
N ASP A 182 -4.89 -19.57 5.33
CA ASP A 182 -3.66 -19.94 6.04
C ASP A 182 -2.76 -20.89 5.24
#